data_AF-A0A9D4T637-F1
#
_entry.id   AF-A0A9D4T637-F1
#
_cell.length_a   1.000
_cell.length_b   1.000
_cell.length_c   1.000
_cell.angle_alpha   90.00
_cell.angle_beta   90.00
_cell.angle_gamma   90.00
#
_symmetry.space_group_name_H-M   'P 1'
#
loop_
_entity.id
_entity.type
_entity.pdbx_description
1 polymer ?
#
loop_
_entity_poly.entity_id
_entity_poly.type
_entity_poly.pdbx_seq_one_letter_code
_entity_poly.pdbx_strand_id
1 'polypeptide(L)'
;MRCRIAAIRPHPLAKFVVTANGQRVVVADASGPRGGVVHVLSGPLAPAADRDVLTTLSDCAKYDGFLTLVTGTGVSELLRRKPPLPFERSPSLTVAHCAGGQRTLFLPSNDALSKVPPEELKLYQKNITALKEFLAYHIVDGVYYSHDLRDGQYLKSLHNDLPIRVGVSVDGCRST
;
A
#
# COMPACT_ATOMS: atom_id res chain seq x y z
N MET A 1 -27.10 -32.36 21.63
CA MET A 1 -26.12 -32.72 20.57
C MET A 1 -24.99 -31.69 20.61
N ARG A 2 -23.75 -32.09 20.94
CA ARG A 2 -22.61 -31.17 21.07
C ARG A 2 -22.10 -30.82 19.66
N CYS A 3 -22.31 -29.57 19.24
CA CYS A 3 -21.78 -29.07 17.98
C CYS A 3 -20.25 -29.01 18.08
N ARG A 4 -19.56 -29.96 17.45
CA ARG A 4 -18.12 -29.87 17.21
C ARG A 4 -17.93 -28.95 16.01
N ILE A 5 -17.74 -27.67 16.27
CA ILE A 5 -17.26 -26.73 15.27
C ILE A 5 -15.85 -27.19 14.91
N ALA A 6 -15.63 -27.53 13.63
CA ALA A 6 -14.30 -27.78 13.11
C ALA A 6 -13.51 -26.48 13.28
N ALA A 7 -12.65 -26.44 14.31
CA ALA A 7 -11.62 -25.43 14.41
C ALA A 7 -10.82 -25.51 13.10
N ILE A 8 -10.85 -24.44 12.32
CA ILE A 8 -9.86 -24.21 11.28
C ILE A 8 -8.54 -24.27 12.03
N ARG A 9 -7.81 -25.38 11.92
CA ARG A 9 -6.48 -25.49 12.50
C ARG A 9 -5.56 -24.77 11.51
N PRO A 10 -5.13 -23.52 11.80
CA PRO A 10 -4.15 -22.89 10.95
C PRO A 10 -2.91 -23.79 10.90
N HIS A 11 -2.39 -23.99 9.69
CA HIS A 11 -1.10 -24.64 9.52
C HIS A 11 -0.05 -23.93 10.40
N PRO A 12 0.79 -24.67 11.13
CA PRO A 12 1.66 -24.11 12.18
C PRO A 12 2.78 -23.17 11.70
N LEU A 13 2.83 -22.81 10.40
CA LEU A 13 3.94 -22.08 9.80
C LEU A 13 3.59 -20.71 9.19
N ALA A 14 2.33 -20.27 9.23
CA ALA A 14 1.96 -18.93 8.76
C ALA A 14 1.17 -18.19 9.84
N LYS A 15 1.81 -17.23 10.52
CA LYS A 15 1.10 -16.21 11.30
C LYS A 15 0.35 -15.31 10.31
N PHE A 16 -0.89 -15.68 9.97
CA PHE A 16 -1.76 -14.83 9.17
C PHE A 16 -2.16 -13.62 10.01
N VAL A 17 -1.84 -12.43 9.54
CA VAL A 17 -2.36 -11.18 10.11
C VAL A 17 -3.65 -10.88 9.36
N VAL A 18 -4.73 -10.68 10.11
CA VAL A 18 -6.03 -10.28 9.54
C VAL A 18 -6.19 -8.80 9.80
N THR A 19 -6.52 -8.03 8.76
CA THR A 19 -6.71 -6.59 8.83
C THR A 19 -8.06 -6.19 8.26
N ALA A 20 -8.70 -5.18 8.83
CA ALA A 20 -9.85 -4.49 8.28
C ALA A 20 -9.47 -3.02 7.98
N ASN A 21 -9.46 -2.63 6.71
CA ASN A 21 -8.99 -1.30 6.25
C ASN A 21 -7.64 -0.86 6.85
N GLY A 22 -6.70 -1.80 7.00
CA GLY A 22 -5.39 -1.51 7.61
C GLY A 22 -5.37 -1.42 9.13
N GLN A 23 -6.46 -1.75 9.80
CA GLN A 23 -6.47 -1.98 11.25
C GLN A 23 -6.37 -3.48 11.53
N ARG A 24 -5.41 -3.87 12.37
CA ARG A 24 -5.18 -5.27 12.72
C ARG A 24 -6.33 -5.78 13.58
N VAL A 25 -6.82 -6.98 13.29
CA VAL A 25 -7.73 -7.71 14.17
C VAL A 25 -6.93 -8.25 15.36
N VAL A 26 -7.21 -7.74 16.56
CA VAL A 26 -6.59 -8.12 17.83
C VAL A 26 -7.32 -9.32 18.43
N VAL A 27 -8.66 -9.28 18.42
CA VAL A 27 -9.52 -10.40 18.85
C VAL A 27 -10.47 -10.70 17.70
N ALA A 28 -10.53 -11.97 17.30
CA ALA A 28 -11.43 -12.44 16.27
C ALA A 28 -12.50 -13.36 16.86
N ASP A 29 -13.65 -13.42 16.18
CA ASP A 29 -14.68 -14.45 16.40
C ASP A 29 -15.29 -14.46 17.81
N ALA A 30 -15.30 -13.32 18.50
CA ALA A 30 -15.94 -13.22 19.81
C ALA A 30 -17.47 -13.24 19.65
N SER A 31 -18.14 -14.13 20.39
CA SER A 31 -19.59 -14.27 20.29
C SER A 31 -20.31 -13.10 20.96
N GLY A 32 -21.20 -12.45 20.22
CA GLY A 32 -22.06 -11.38 20.71
C GLY A 32 -23.39 -11.90 21.28
N PRO A 33 -23.98 -11.20 22.27
CA PRO A 33 -25.27 -11.56 22.84
C PRO A 33 -26.38 -11.27 21.82
N ARG A 34 -26.71 -12.28 20.99
CA ARG A 34 -27.76 -12.40 19.93
C ARG A 34 -27.26 -13.02 18.61
N GLY A 35 -26.15 -13.78 18.63
CA GLY A 35 -25.66 -14.49 17.45
C GLY A 35 -24.84 -13.61 16.50
N GLY A 36 -24.46 -12.41 16.93
CA GLY A 36 -23.46 -11.59 16.25
C GLY A 36 -22.04 -12.09 16.53
N VAL A 37 -21.10 -11.63 15.70
CA VAL A 37 -19.66 -11.85 15.89
C VAL A 37 -18.98 -10.50 16.07
N VAL A 38 -18.06 -10.43 17.03
CA VAL A 38 -17.30 -9.23 17.37
C VAL A 38 -15.83 -9.47 17.02
N HIS A 39 -15.29 -8.58 16.20
CA HIS A 39 -13.84 -8.46 15.97
C HIS A 39 -13.35 -7.17 16.64
N VAL A 40 -12.33 -7.27 17.47
CA VAL A 40 -11.69 -6.11 18.11
C VAL A 40 -10.49 -5.70 17.27
N LEU A 41 -10.45 -4.44 16.86
CA LEU A 41 -9.40 -3.88 16.02
C LEU A 41 -8.37 -3.10 16.86
N SER A 42 -7.15 -2.93 16.32
CA SER A 42 -6.07 -2.16 16.95
C SER A 42 -6.35 -0.64 17.01
N GLY A 43 -7.32 -0.15 16.24
CA GLY A 43 -7.63 1.26 16.13
C GLY A 43 -8.94 1.50 15.38
N PRO A 44 -9.39 2.77 15.29
CA PRO A 44 -10.63 3.12 14.63
C PRO A 44 -10.56 2.86 13.11
N LEU A 45 -11.69 2.46 12.53
CA LEU A 45 -11.82 2.35 11.08
C LEU A 45 -11.96 3.75 10.46
N ALA A 46 -11.10 4.05 9.49
CA ALA A 46 -11.33 5.15 8.57
C ALA A 46 -12.10 4.64 7.33
N PRO A 47 -13.04 5.43 6.77
CA PRO A 47 -13.61 5.10 5.48
C PRO A 47 -12.49 5.02 4.43
N ALA A 48 -12.56 4.02 3.56
CA ALA A 48 -11.60 3.92 2.46
C ALA A 48 -11.68 5.22 1.65
N ALA A 49 -10.55 5.91 1.49
CA ALA A 49 -10.50 7.10 0.69
C ALA A 49 -10.84 6.71 -0.76
N ASP A 50 -11.97 7.18 -1.28
CA ASP A 50 -12.31 7.06 -2.71
C ASP A 50 -11.52 8.08 -3.56
N ARG A 51 -10.56 8.77 -2.95
CA ARG A 51 -9.71 9.75 -3.59
C ARG A 51 -8.53 9.06 -4.27
N ASP A 52 -8.15 9.61 -5.42
CA ASP A 52 -6.95 9.16 -6.14
C ASP A 52 -5.69 9.52 -5.33
N VAL A 53 -4.64 8.71 -5.46
CA VAL A 53 -3.37 8.95 -4.77
C VAL A 53 -2.83 10.35 -5.09
N LEU A 54 -2.94 10.79 -6.36
CA LEU A 54 -2.49 12.11 -6.78
C LEU A 54 -3.27 13.24 -6.12
N THR A 55 -4.58 13.06 -5.91
CA THR A 55 -5.40 14.07 -5.22
C THR A 55 -5.02 14.18 -3.75
N THR A 56 -4.75 13.03 -3.11
CA THR A 56 -4.30 12.99 -1.70
C THR A 56 -2.93 13.64 -1.50
N LEU A 57 -2.02 13.43 -2.46
CA LEU A 57 -0.70 14.05 -2.42
C LEU A 57 -0.76 15.55 -2.73
N SER A 58 -1.64 15.98 -3.63
CA SER A 58 -1.83 17.40 -3.97
C SER A 58 -2.38 18.21 -2.80
N ASP A 59 -3.21 17.61 -1.95
CA ASP A 59 -3.69 18.23 -0.70
C ASP A 59 -2.55 18.45 0.31
N CYS A 60 -1.43 17.72 0.18
CA CYS A 60 -0.26 17.80 1.06
C CYS A 60 0.90 18.55 0.37
N ALA A 61 1.14 19.82 0.75
CA ALA A 61 2.26 20.63 0.24
C ALA A 61 3.68 20.03 0.47
N LYS A 62 3.78 18.89 1.16
CA LYS A 62 5.04 18.19 1.48
C LYS A 62 5.61 17.36 0.32
N TYR A 63 4.87 17.20 -0.78
CA TYR A 63 5.24 16.32 -1.90
C TYR A 63 5.26 17.04 -3.26
N ASP A 64 5.32 18.37 -3.27
CA ASP A 64 5.31 19.21 -4.48
C ASP A 64 6.42 18.86 -5.50
N GLY A 65 7.63 18.54 -5.01
CA GLY A 65 8.74 18.14 -5.89
C GLY A 65 8.45 16.86 -6.66
N PHE A 66 7.82 15.88 -6.00
CA PHE A 66 7.40 14.64 -6.63
C PHE A 66 6.25 14.88 -7.63
N LEU A 67 5.24 15.67 -7.24
CA LEU A 67 4.10 16.00 -8.11
C LEU A 67 4.56 16.72 -9.38
N THR A 68 5.55 17.62 -9.28
CA THR A 68 6.15 18.31 -10.43
C THR A 68 6.80 17.31 -11.40
N LEU A 69 7.55 16.33 -10.88
CA LEU A 69 8.18 15.30 -11.71
C LEU A 69 7.15 14.42 -12.42
N VAL A 70 6.11 13.98 -11.71
CA VAL A 70 5.07 13.09 -12.24
C VAL A 70 4.21 13.81 -13.29
N THR A 71 3.84 15.05 -13.02
CA THR A 71 2.99 15.86 -13.91
C THR A 71 3.75 16.27 -15.17
N GLY A 72 5.03 16.66 -15.03
CA GLY A 72 5.86 17.08 -16.15
C GLY A 72 6.21 15.97 -17.15
N THR A 73 6.03 14.70 -16.78
CA THR A 73 6.45 13.54 -17.59
C THR A 73 5.30 12.63 -18.01
N GLY A 74 4.06 12.93 -17.62
CA GLY A 74 2.87 12.15 -17.97
C GLY A 74 2.86 10.75 -17.37
N VAL A 75 3.63 10.51 -16.30
CA VAL A 75 3.70 9.21 -15.61
C VAL A 75 2.58 9.06 -14.58
N SER A 76 1.76 10.10 -14.39
CA SER A 76 0.56 10.11 -13.56
C SER A 76 -0.40 8.95 -13.86
N GLU A 77 -0.44 8.47 -15.11
CA GLU A 77 -1.27 7.34 -15.52
C GLU A 77 -0.90 6.01 -14.82
N LEU A 78 0.34 5.85 -14.31
CA LEU A 78 0.72 4.68 -13.52
C LEU A 78 0.12 4.70 -12.11
N LEU A 79 -0.14 5.90 -11.58
CA LEU A 79 -0.65 6.13 -10.22
C LEU A 79 -2.16 6.29 -10.20
N ARG A 80 -2.75 6.72 -11.31
CA ARG A 80 -4.19 6.90 -11.44
C ARG A 80 -4.90 5.56 -11.36
N ARG A 81 -5.95 5.52 -10.55
CA ARG A 81 -6.94 4.45 -10.63
C ARG A 81 -7.62 4.56 -11.99
N LYS A 82 -7.54 3.53 -12.83
CA LYS A 82 -8.27 3.48 -14.10
C LYS A 82 -9.75 3.71 -13.79
N PRO A 83 -10.38 4.79 -14.29
CA PRO A 83 -11.79 5.02 -14.02
C PRO A 83 -12.59 3.83 -14.56
N PRO A 84 -13.64 3.38 -13.85
CA PRO A 84 -14.50 2.32 -14.35
C PRO A 84 -15.01 2.76 -15.73
N LEU A 85 -14.70 1.95 -16.75
CA LEU A 85 -15.16 2.26 -18.10
C LEU A 85 -16.69 2.32 -18.07
N PRO A 86 -17.35 3.27 -18.77
CA PRO A 86 -18.80 3.47 -18.72
C PRO A 86 -19.63 2.26 -19.16
N PHE A 87 -18.99 1.17 -19.60
CA PHE A 87 -19.61 -0.09 -20.00
C PHE A 87 -19.44 -1.24 -18.99
N GLU A 88 -18.62 -1.12 -17.94
CA GLU A 88 -18.52 -2.16 -16.90
C GLU A 88 -19.62 -2.01 -15.83
N ARG A 89 -20.88 -1.98 -16.27
CA ARG A 89 -22.03 -2.33 -15.42
C ARG A 89 -22.10 -3.83 -15.27
N SER A 90 -21.22 -4.41 -14.45
CA SER A 90 -21.58 -5.62 -13.74
C SER A 90 -21.80 -5.25 -12.27
N PRO A 91 -23.05 -5.05 -11.83
CA PRO A 91 -23.39 -4.94 -10.41
C PRO A 91 -23.32 -6.35 -9.81
N SER A 92 -22.14 -6.96 -9.82
CA SER A 92 -21.89 -8.13 -8.98
C SER A 92 -21.36 -7.60 -7.67
N LEU A 93 -22.17 -7.74 -6.63
CA LEU A 93 -21.80 -7.53 -5.23
C LEU A 93 -20.82 -8.64 -4.78
N THR A 94 -19.74 -8.82 -5.52
CA THR A 94 -18.59 -9.66 -5.18
C THR A 94 -17.37 -8.80 -5.43
N VAL A 95 -16.88 -8.21 -4.34
CA VAL A 95 -15.55 -7.58 -4.19
C VAL A 95 -15.08 -6.87 -5.45
N ALA A 96 -15.38 -5.56 -5.56
CA ALA A 96 -14.89 -4.68 -6.61
C ALA A 96 -13.44 -5.05 -6.99
N HIS A 97 -13.32 -5.75 -8.11
CA HIS A 97 -12.03 -6.10 -8.67
C HIS A 97 -11.48 -4.78 -9.19
N CYS A 98 -10.64 -4.13 -8.37
CA CYS A 98 -9.93 -2.94 -8.78
C CYS A 98 -9.09 -3.32 -10.00
N ALA A 99 -9.56 -2.97 -11.20
CA ALA A 99 -8.85 -3.17 -12.45
C ALA A 99 -7.55 -2.34 -12.56
N GLY A 100 -7.18 -1.63 -11.49
CA GLY A 100 -5.79 -1.36 -11.13
C GLY A 100 -5.55 -2.02 -9.77
N GLY A 101 -4.64 -2.98 -9.70
CA GLY A 101 -4.35 -3.73 -8.48
C GLY A 101 -4.09 -2.80 -7.29
N GLN A 102 -4.40 -3.28 -6.10
CA GLN A 102 -4.00 -2.62 -4.86
C GLN A 102 -2.47 -2.45 -4.86
N ARG A 103 -1.97 -1.24 -4.65
CA ARG A 103 -0.54 -0.92 -4.68
C ARG A 103 -0.12 -0.13 -3.46
N THR A 104 1.13 -0.33 -3.06
CA THR A 104 1.80 0.45 -2.03
C THR A 104 2.84 1.33 -2.71
N LEU A 105 2.82 2.62 -2.37
CA LEU A 105 3.73 3.62 -2.95
C LEU A 105 4.68 4.13 -1.88
N PHE A 106 5.97 3.95 -2.11
CA PHE A 106 7.03 4.50 -1.26
C PHE A 106 7.47 5.85 -1.83
N LEU A 107 6.97 6.94 -1.26
CA LEU A 107 7.29 8.27 -1.77
C LEU A 107 8.53 8.86 -1.12
N PRO A 108 9.52 9.34 -1.90
CA PRO A 108 10.58 10.16 -1.34
C PRO A 108 10.01 11.49 -0.84
N SER A 109 10.44 11.91 0.34
CA SER A 109 10.12 13.25 0.87
C SER A 109 10.88 14.33 0.09
N ASN A 110 10.41 15.58 0.14
CA ASN A 110 11.11 16.71 -0.50
C ASN A 110 12.58 16.84 -0.02
N ASP A 111 12.87 16.57 1.26
CA ASP A 111 14.25 16.54 1.79
C ASP A 111 15.11 15.45 1.13
N ALA A 112 14.54 14.27 0.88
CA ALA A 112 15.22 13.18 0.20
C ALA A 112 15.51 13.52 -1.27
N LEU A 113 14.58 14.21 -1.94
CA LEU A 113 14.79 14.70 -3.30
C LEU A 113 15.86 15.81 -3.37
N SER A 114 15.92 16.69 -2.37
CA SER A 114 16.96 17.74 -2.29
C SER A 114 18.38 17.19 -2.09
N LYS A 115 18.51 15.96 -1.58
CA LYS A 115 19.80 15.26 -1.46
C LYS A 115 20.28 14.65 -2.77
N VAL A 116 19.39 14.47 -3.75
CA VAL A 116 19.76 14.01 -5.09
C VAL A 116 20.45 15.16 -5.82
N PRO A 117 21.62 14.94 -6.43
CA PRO A 117 22.32 16.00 -7.14
C PRO A 117 21.44 16.56 -8.28
N PRO A 118 21.45 17.89 -8.49
CA PRO A 118 20.56 18.54 -9.45
C PRO A 118 20.82 18.10 -10.90
N GLU A 119 21.99 17.54 -11.19
CA GLU A 119 22.32 16.97 -12.50
C GLU A 119 21.50 15.70 -12.79
N GLU A 120 21.31 14.83 -11.80
CA GLU A 120 20.47 13.64 -11.93
C GLU A 120 19.00 14.01 -12.04
N LEU A 121 18.52 15.00 -11.26
CA LEU A 121 17.16 15.51 -11.39
C LEU A 121 16.88 16.07 -12.79
N LYS A 122 17.83 16.80 -13.38
CA LYS A 122 17.73 17.27 -14.76
C LYS A 122 17.79 16.13 -15.77
N LEU A 123 18.55 15.08 -15.49
CA LEU A 123 18.59 13.88 -16.32
C LEU A 123 17.23 13.17 -16.34
N TYR A 124 16.59 13.02 -15.19
CA TYR A 124 15.25 12.43 -15.09
C TYR A 124 14.17 13.28 -15.78
N GLN A 125 14.30 14.62 -15.76
CA GLN A 125 13.40 15.50 -16.50
C GLN A 125 13.58 15.38 -18.02
N LYS A 126 14.80 15.13 -18.50
CA LYS A 126 15.08 14.96 -19.94
C LYS A 126 14.79 13.54 -20.43
N ASN A 127 14.96 12.54 -19.59
CA ASN A 127 14.80 11.13 -19.93
C ASN A 127 13.56 10.55 -19.24
N ILE A 128 12.43 10.60 -19.94
CA ILE A 128 11.14 10.07 -19.48
C ILE A 128 11.22 8.58 -19.15
N THR A 129 12.03 7.80 -19.88
CA THR A 129 12.20 6.37 -19.62
C THR A 129 12.84 6.13 -18.26
N ALA A 130 13.96 6.81 -17.98
CA ALA A 130 14.65 6.69 -16.70
C ALA A 130 13.78 7.14 -15.52
N LEU A 131 12.96 8.20 -15.70
CA LEU A 131 12.04 8.61 -14.65
C LEU A 131 10.91 7.60 -14.43
N LYS A 132 10.38 6.98 -15.49
CA LYS A 132 9.38 5.91 -15.37
C LYS A 132 9.93 4.73 -14.59
N GLU A 133 11.17 4.33 -14.85
CA GLU A 133 11.86 3.24 -14.14
C GLU A 133 12.08 3.60 -12.67
N PHE A 134 12.55 4.81 -12.39
CA PHE A 134 12.67 5.34 -11.03
C PHE A 134 11.33 5.29 -10.28
N LEU A 135 10.24 5.75 -10.91
CA LEU A 135 8.91 5.75 -10.28
C LEU A 135 8.38 4.32 -10.07
N ALA A 136 8.57 3.45 -11.05
CA ALA A 136 8.17 2.05 -10.98
C ALA A 136 8.89 1.30 -9.85
N TYR A 137 10.12 1.70 -9.52
CA TYR A 137 10.85 1.12 -8.39
C TYR A 137 10.23 1.48 -7.03
N HIS A 138 9.56 2.63 -6.94
CA HIS A 138 8.89 3.08 -5.72
C HIS A 138 7.48 2.51 -5.56
N ILE A 139 6.98 1.78 -6.57
CA ILE A 139 5.66 1.15 -6.56
C ILE A 139 5.84 -0.34 -6.28
N VAL A 140 5.04 -0.86 -5.34
CA VAL A 140 4.98 -2.28 -5.02
C VAL A 140 3.55 -2.77 -5.23
N ASP A 141 3.39 -3.93 -5.87
CA ASP A 141 2.09 -4.58 -5.99
C ASP A 141 1.68 -5.25 -4.67
N GLY A 142 0.45 -4.99 -4.24
CA GLY A 142 -0.12 -5.37 -2.95
C GLY A 142 -0.27 -4.20 -1.99
N VAL A 143 -1.12 -4.39 -0.96
CA VAL A 143 -1.22 -3.44 0.17
C VAL A 143 -0.33 -3.93 1.30
N TYR A 144 0.64 -3.11 1.67
CA TYR A 144 1.48 -3.35 2.83
C TYR A 144 1.28 -2.22 3.83
N TYR A 145 0.72 -2.55 4.98
CA TYR A 145 0.62 -1.63 6.10
C TYR A 145 1.88 -1.69 6.97
N SER A 146 2.22 -0.60 7.65
CA SER A 146 3.44 -0.53 8.46
C SER A 146 3.55 -1.63 9.53
N HIS A 147 2.42 -2.13 10.03
CA HIS A 147 2.39 -3.21 11.03
C HIS A 147 2.53 -4.62 10.44
N ASP A 148 2.34 -4.77 9.12
CA ASP A 148 2.55 -6.04 8.42
C ASP A 148 3.97 -6.19 7.89
N LEU A 149 4.68 -5.06 7.74
CA LEU A 149 6.07 -5.01 7.33
C LEU A 149 6.99 -5.64 8.40
N ARG A 150 7.93 -6.47 7.95
CA ARG A 150 8.90 -7.17 8.82
C ARG A 150 10.32 -6.75 8.50
N ASP A 151 11.18 -6.77 9.52
CA ASP A 151 12.61 -6.53 9.31
C ASP A 151 13.22 -7.63 8.42
N GLY A 152 14.02 -7.21 7.44
CA GLY A 152 14.65 -8.10 6.47
C GLY A 152 13.70 -8.65 5.40
N GLN A 153 12.45 -8.18 5.33
CA GLN A 153 11.51 -8.56 4.28
C GLN A 153 11.92 -7.96 2.93
N TYR A 154 11.76 -8.74 1.87
CA TYR A 154 11.91 -8.25 0.50
C TYR A 154 10.53 -8.09 -0.16
N LEU A 155 10.28 -6.90 -0.70
CA LEU A 155 9.12 -6.59 -1.52
C LEU A 155 9.53 -6.51 -2.99
N LYS A 156 8.62 -6.86 -3.90
CA LYS A 156 8.88 -6.78 -5.33
C LYS A 156 8.35 -5.44 -5.86
N SER A 157 9.24 -4.63 -6.42
CA SER A 157 8.84 -3.40 -7.09
C SER A 157 8.24 -3.68 -8.47
N LEU A 158 7.47 -2.72 -8.99
CA LEU A 158 6.92 -2.78 -10.34
C LEU A 158 8.02 -2.68 -11.41
N HIS A 159 9.18 -2.12 -11.05
CA HIS A 159 10.34 -2.07 -11.92
C HIS A 159 11.06 -3.42 -11.96
N ASN A 160 10.67 -4.26 -12.92
CA ASN A 160 11.31 -5.55 -13.23
C ASN A 160 11.47 -6.47 -11.99
N ASP A 161 10.49 -6.46 -11.09
CA ASP A 161 10.48 -7.23 -9.85
C ASP A 161 11.72 -7.00 -8.96
N LEU A 162 12.39 -5.85 -9.08
CA LEU A 162 13.58 -5.57 -8.30
C LEU A 162 13.24 -5.54 -6.80
N PRO A 163 14.08 -6.18 -5.96
CA PRO A 163 13.77 -6.37 -4.55
C PRO A 163 14.02 -5.11 -3.72
N ILE A 164 13.00 -4.64 -3.01
CA ILE A 164 13.09 -3.60 -1.99
C ILE A 164 13.24 -4.28 -0.62
N ARG A 165 14.37 -4.03 0.06
CA ARG A 165 14.57 -4.52 1.43
C ARG A 165 13.92 -3.58 2.43
N VAL A 166 13.01 -4.11 3.24
CA VAL A 166 12.37 -3.40 4.34
C VAL A 166 13.16 -3.61 5.62
N GLY A 167 13.49 -2.51 6.29
CA GLY A 167 14.09 -2.51 7.63
C GLY A 167 13.09 -1.98 8.63
N VAL A 168 12.89 -2.69 9.74
CA VAL A 168 12.04 -2.22 10.84
C VAL A 168 12.95 -2.06 12.05
N SER A 169 13.26 -0.82 12.37
CA SER A 169 13.99 -0.47 13.59
C SER A 169 13.02 0.05 14.63
N VAL A 170 13.12 -0.43 15.85
CA VAL A 170 12.50 0.22 17.00
C VAL A 170 13.43 1.35 17.46
N ASP A 171 12.92 2.57 17.52
CA ASP A 171 13.68 3.70 18.07
C ASP A 171 14.09 3.37 19.52
N GLY A 172 15.38 3.08 19.74
CA GLY A 172 15.95 2.82 21.06
C GLY A 172 16.54 1.42 21.32
N CYS A 173 16.50 0.48 20.38
CA CYS A 173 17.26 -0.78 20.51
C CYS A 173 18.04 -1.08 19.22
N ARG A 174 19.21 -0.46 19.11
CA ARG A 174 20.25 -0.89 18.16
C ARG A 174 20.84 -2.18 18.74
N SER A 175 20.41 -3.34 18.26
CA SER A 175 21.16 -4.57 18.52
C SER A 175 22.49 -4.42 17.80
N THR A 176 23.54 -4.18 18.58
CA THR A 176 24.93 -4.38 18.20
C THR A 176 25.15 -5.77 17.63
#